data_AF-A0A023GHZ3-F1
#
_entry.id   AF-A0A023GHZ3-F1
#
_cell.length_a   1.000
_cell.length_b   1.000
_cell.length_c   1.000
_cell.angle_alpha   90.00
_cell.angle_beta   90.00
_cell.angle_gamma   90.00
#
_symmetry.space_group_name_H-M   'P 1'
#
loop_
_entity.id
_entity.type
_entity.pdbx_description
1 polymer ?
#
loop_
_entity_poly.entity_id
_entity_poly.type
_entity_poly.pdbx_seq_one_letter_code
_entity_poly.pdbx_strand_id
1 'polypeptide(L)'
;KKHAAAIPLIASLGAEVRESQQLMLSQLVGQLRSNIQLPACLKVIGYLRRMDVYSEARLRVRFLQARGSWFDSVLNSIPTKDAYTHLTRVVEACRVHLFDIVTQYRAIFSDDDPLAGLGSKDPDTLDAAIFYSWITSQVTRFLEIVERDLSSELSGRLDSVLSQCMYFGLSFSRIGADFRPLLARKFQAAAVNRFRSAIGRAGDRFNEMMHSFTLTTLPSMAPAAMLMSTLTTQENVQPPFSLLEFEPLSQYCNAVLSAFNELRLCACLSLVRESTLILDASLRAVVATIVAYHTGRGTKR
;
A
#
# COMPACT_ATOMS: atom_id res chain seq x y z
N LYS A 1 52.12 49.72 -26.54
CA LYS A 1 50.88 49.05 -27.02
C LYS A 1 51.04 47.52 -27.04
N LYS A 2 51.18 46.84 -25.89
CA LYS A 2 51.29 45.37 -25.79
C LYS A 2 50.22 44.71 -24.90
N HIS A 3 49.26 45.48 -24.39
CA HIS A 3 48.25 44.98 -23.43
C HIS A 3 46.90 44.55 -24.05
N ALA A 4 46.69 44.73 -25.36
CA ALA A 4 45.41 44.39 -26.01
C ALA A 4 45.30 42.91 -26.43
N ALA A 5 46.44 42.21 -26.61
CA ALA A 5 46.46 40.81 -27.06
C ALA A 5 46.19 39.78 -25.95
N ALA A 6 46.20 40.18 -24.68
CA ALA A 6 45.91 39.30 -23.54
C ALA A 6 44.39 39.10 -23.33
N ILE A 7 43.55 39.98 -23.89
CA ILE A 7 42.10 40.00 -23.67
C ILE A 7 41.39 38.80 -24.32
N PRO A 8 41.72 38.38 -25.56
CA PRO A 8 41.09 37.21 -26.18
C PRO A 8 41.47 35.88 -25.52
N LEU A 9 42.74 35.72 -25.09
CA LEU A 9 43.21 34.51 -24.41
C LEU A 9 42.60 34.38 -23.00
N ILE A 10 42.49 35.48 -22.25
CA ILE A 10 41.82 35.49 -20.95
C ILE A 10 40.32 35.18 -21.13
N ALA A 11 39.69 35.70 -22.18
CA ALA A 11 38.30 35.40 -22.49
C ALA A 11 38.08 33.93 -22.89
N SER A 12 38.97 33.33 -23.68
CA SER A 12 38.90 31.92 -24.04
C SER A 12 39.13 31.01 -22.82
N LEU A 13 40.12 31.32 -21.99
CA LEU A 13 40.37 30.59 -20.74
C LEU A 13 39.17 30.70 -19.78
N GLY A 14 38.57 31.89 -19.68
CA GLY A 14 37.35 32.09 -18.90
C GLY A 14 36.13 31.35 -19.45
N ALA A 15 36.09 31.01 -20.74
CA ALA A 15 35.07 30.15 -21.33
C ALA A 15 35.32 28.67 -20.98
N GLU A 16 36.56 28.19 -21.15
CA GLU A 16 36.95 26.81 -20.81
C GLU A 16 36.72 26.50 -19.33
N VAL A 17 37.05 27.44 -18.43
CA VAL A 17 36.79 27.27 -16.99
C VAL A 17 35.30 27.15 -16.69
N ARG A 18 34.46 27.95 -17.35
CA ARG A 18 32.99 27.87 -17.19
C ARG A 18 32.44 26.55 -17.71
N GLU A 19 32.93 26.05 -18.84
CA GLU A 19 32.54 24.76 -19.39
C GLU A 19 32.92 23.61 -18.44
N SER A 20 34.15 23.63 -17.92
CA SER A 20 34.61 22.66 -16.92
C SER A 20 33.79 22.71 -15.63
N GLN A 21 33.43 23.91 -15.16
CA GLN A 21 32.56 24.09 -14.00
C GLN A 21 31.15 23.53 -14.23
N GLN A 22 30.57 23.74 -15.42
CA GLN A 22 29.27 23.19 -15.77
C GLN A 22 29.30 21.66 -15.87
N LEU A 23 30.35 21.09 -16.44
CA LEU A 23 30.56 19.65 -16.50
C LEU A 23 30.65 19.06 -15.09
N MET A 24 31.48 19.65 -14.21
CA MET A 24 31.58 19.23 -12.81
C MET A 24 30.24 19.29 -12.08
N LEU A 25 29.48 20.38 -12.26
CA LEU A 25 28.16 20.53 -11.68
C LEU A 25 27.21 19.41 -12.14
N SER A 26 27.19 19.11 -13.43
CA SER A 26 26.35 18.05 -14.00
C SER A 26 26.71 16.67 -13.45
N GLN A 27 28.01 16.38 -13.29
CA GLN A 27 28.50 15.12 -12.76
C GLN A 27 28.15 14.96 -11.27
N LEU A 28 28.35 16.01 -10.47
CA LEU A 28 27.99 16.01 -9.05
C LEU A 28 26.48 15.80 -8.83
N VAL A 29 25.64 16.52 -9.58
CA VAL A 29 24.19 16.32 -9.55
C VAL A 29 23.81 14.92 -10.06
N GLY A 30 24.53 14.39 -11.06
CA GLY A 30 24.37 13.03 -11.55
C GLY A 30 24.63 11.97 -10.48
N GLN A 31 25.64 12.16 -9.62
CA GLN A 31 25.90 11.25 -8.51
C GLN A 31 24.75 11.23 -7.49
N LEU A 32 24.11 12.37 -7.24
CA LEU A 32 22.93 12.44 -6.36
C LEU A 32 21.72 11.67 -6.92
N ARG A 33 21.69 11.36 -8.23
CA ARG A 33 20.66 10.55 -8.88
C ARG A 33 20.96 9.04 -8.88
N SER A 34 21.90 8.58 -8.06
CA SER A 34 22.29 7.16 -7.93
C SER A 34 22.01 6.62 -6.52
N ASN A 35 22.31 5.34 -6.24
CA ASN A 35 22.23 4.80 -4.89
C ASN A 35 23.43 5.25 -4.02
N ILE A 36 23.55 6.56 -3.81
CA ILE A 36 24.66 7.19 -3.10
C ILE A 36 24.51 7.03 -1.58
N GLN A 37 25.60 6.64 -0.92
CA GLN A 37 25.70 6.50 0.53
C GLN A 37 25.98 7.84 1.21
N LEU A 38 25.58 7.98 2.48
CA LEU A 38 25.69 9.23 3.24
C LEU A 38 27.08 9.90 3.17
N PRO A 39 28.22 9.20 3.36
CA PRO A 39 29.53 9.84 3.32
C PRO A 39 29.89 10.44 1.96
N ALA A 40 29.50 9.77 0.86
CA ALA A 40 29.70 10.28 -0.49
C ALA A 40 28.75 11.46 -0.77
N CYS A 41 27.51 11.36 -0.27
CA CYS A 41 26.51 12.41 -0.38
C CYS A 41 26.97 13.73 0.27
N LEU A 42 27.53 13.66 1.48
CA LEU A 42 28.12 14.80 2.18
C LEU A 42 29.28 15.43 1.40
N LYS A 43 30.14 14.61 0.78
CA LYS A 43 31.24 15.11 -0.07
C LYS A 43 30.71 15.86 -1.29
N VAL A 44 29.74 15.27 -2.00
CA VAL A 44 29.13 15.88 -3.20
C VAL A 44 28.46 17.21 -2.86
N ILE A 45 27.67 17.26 -1.78
CA ILE A 45 27.05 18.50 -1.32
C ILE A 45 28.12 19.52 -0.87
N GLY A 46 29.18 19.08 -0.19
CA GLY A 46 30.30 19.93 0.17
C GLY A 46 30.98 20.59 -1.03
N TYR A 47 31.17 19.85 -2.13
CA TYR A 47 31.67 20.43 -3.38
C TYR A 47 30.68 21.41 -4.01
N LEU A 48 29.39 21.07 -4.04
CA LEU A 48 28.35 21.96 -4.58
C LEU A 48 28.26 23.28 -3.80
N ARG A 49 28.40 23.26 -2.46
CA ARG A 49 28.49 24.48 -1.64
C ARG A 49 29.72 25.32 -1.98
N ARG A 50 30.89 24.70 -2.17
CA ARG A 50 32.13 25.42 -2.55
C ARG A 50 32.11 26.02 -3.96
N MET A 51 31.32 25.45 -4.87
CA MET A 51 31.14 26.01 -6.20
C MET A 51 30.29 27.28 -6.20
N ASP A 52 29.55 27.55 -5.11
CA ASP A 52 28.74 28.76 -4.88
C ASP A 52 27.73 29.07 -6.01
N VAL A 53 27.19 28.01 -6.65
CA VAL A 53 26.22 28.13 -7.75
C VAL A 53 24.77 28.15 -7.24
N TYR A 54 24.53 27.63 -6.03
CA TYR A 54 23.21 27.50 -5.44
C TYR A 54 23.18 28.17 -4.07
N SER A 55 22.10 28.91 -3.80
CA SER A 55 21.73 29.25 -2.42
C SER A 55 21.36 27.97 -1.65
N GLU A 56 21.40 28.04 -0.32
CA GLU A 56 21.12 26.88 0.54
C GLU A 56 19.72 26.29 0.28
N ALA A 57 18.69 27.15 0.19
CA ALA A 57 17.32 26.73 -0.17
C ALA A 57 17.27 26.05 -1.56
N ARG A 58 18.00 26.57 -2.54
CA ARG A 58 18.06 25.97 -3.89
C ARG A 58 18.79 24.63 -3.87
N LEU A 59 19.83 24.49 -3.03
CA LEU A 59 20.57 23.25 -2.85
C LEU A 59 19.70 22.16 -2.22
N ARG A 60 18.89 22.51 -1.20
CA ARG A 60 17.86 21.62 -0.61
C ARG A 60 16.89 21.09 -1.67
N VAL A 61 16.32 21.98 -2.47
CA VAL A 61 15.40 21.60 -3.56
C VAL A 61 16.10 20.71 -4.59
N ARG A 62 17.32 21.07 -5.02
CA ARG A 62 18.08 20.26 -5.99
C ARG A 62 18.43 18.88 -5.45
N PHE A 63 18.77 18.78 -4.16
CA PHE A 63 19.01 17.52 -3.49
C PHE A 63 17.75 16.65 -3.52
N LEU A 64 16.61 17.14 -3.03
CA LEU A 64 15.35 16.40 -2.98
C LEU A 64 14.85 16.00 -4.37
N GLN A 65 15.03 16.85 -5.38
CA GLN A 65 14.74 16.53 -6.77
C GLN A 65 15.62 15.39 -7.31
N ALA A 66 16.92 15.44 -7.05
CA ALA A 66 17.85 14.40 -7.52
C ALA A 66 17.60 13.05 -6.83
N ARG A 67 17.42 13.06 -5.50
CA ARG A 67 17.08 11.85 -4.73
C ARG A 67 15.70 11.31 -5.11
N GLY A 68 14.71 12.19 -5.29
CA GLY A 68 13.37 11.83 -5.75
C GLY A 68 13.41 11.17 -7.13
N SER A 69 14.11 11.76 -8.11
CA SER A 69 14.26 11.17 -9.44
C SER A 69 14.92 9.79 -9.43
N TRP A 70 15.91 9.59 -8.54
CA TRP A 70 16.50 8.26 -8.33
C TRP A 70 15.47 7.28 -7.74
N PHE A 71 14.78 7.70 -6.68
CA PHE A 71 13.77 6.87 -6.03
C PHE A 71 12.64 6.50 -6.99
N ASP A 72 12.24 7.40 -7.88
CA ASP A 72 11.28 7.15 -8.95
C ASP A 72 11.75 6.04 -9.88
N SER A 73 13.03 6.05 -10.25
CA SER A 73 13.61 4.98 -11.08
C SER A 73 13.58 3.63 -10.38
N VAL A 74 13.79 3.61 -9.05
CA VAL A 74 13.67 2.39 -8.24
C VAL A 74 12.23 1.89 -8.25
N LEU A 75 11.25 2.74 -7.94
CA LEU A 75 9.85 2.34 -7.93
C LEU A 75 9.37 1.88 -9.31
N ASN A 76 9.74 2.58 -10.38
CA ASN A 76 9.36 2.24 -11.76
C ASN A 76 9.99 0.93 -12.25
N SER A 77 11.07 0.45 -11.60
CA SER A 77 11.68 -0.85 -11.90
C SER A 77 10.92 -2.05 -11.30
N ILE A 78 9.98 -1.79 -10.38
CA ILE A 78 9.22 -2.84 -9.70
C ILE A 78 8.15 -3.39 -10.66
N PRO A 79 8.10 -4.71 -10.91
CA PRO A 79 7.09 -5.30 -11.79
C PRO A 79 5.67 -5.09 -11.26
N THR A 80 4.75 -4.63 -12.13
CA THR A 80 3.35 -4.31 -11.80
C THR A 80 2.35 -5.42 -12.13
N LYS A 81 2.82 -6.58 -12.61
CA LYS A 81 1.97 -7.67 -13.12
C LYS A 81 1.09 -8.32 -12.04
N ASP A 82 1.64 -8.49 -10.84
CA ASP A 82 0.93 -9.04 -9.70
C ASP A 82 0.84 -7.97 -8.61
N ALA A 83 -0.39 -7.51 -8.31
CA ALA A 83 -0.63 -6.39 -7.41
C ALA A 83 -0.08 -6.65 -5.99
N TYR A 84 -0.17 -7.89 -5.50
CA TYR A 84 0.37 -8.26 -4.19
C TYR A 84 1.90 -8.16 -4.13
N THR A 85 2.59 -8.74 -5.11
CA THR A 85 4.05 -8.69 -5.23
C THR A 85 4.54 -7.27 -5.50
N HIS A 86 3.84 -6.52 -6.34
CA HIS A 86 4.16 -5.12 -6.58
C HIS A 86 4.06 -4.31 -5.28
N LEU A 87 2.94 -4.40 -4.57
CA LEU A 87 2.70 -3.64 -3.36
C LEU A 87 3.70 -3.97 -2.25
N THR A 88 3.98 -5.25 -1.99
CA THR A 88 4.99 -5.67 -1.00
C THR A 88 6.39 -5.13 -1.33
N ARG A 89 6.80 -5.14 -2.60
CA ARG A 89 8.08 -4.57 -3.05
C ARG A 89 8.11 -3.05 -2.93
N VAL A 90 7.01 -2.37 -3.27
CA VAL A 90 6.90 -0.91 -3.11
C VAL A 90 7.00 -0.52 -1.65
N VAL A 91 6.29 -1.20 -0.75
CA VAL A 91 6.34 -0.93 0.69
C VAL A 91 7.77 -1.03 1.21
N GLU A 92 8.48 -2.09 0.84
CA GLU A 92 9.88 -2.28 1.26
C GLU A 92 10.82 -1.23 0.67
N ALA A 93 10.69 -0.93 -0.63
CA ALA A 93 11.49 0.10 -1.29
C ALA A 93 11.26 1.50 -0.67
N CYS A 94 10.00 1.87 -0.40
CA CYS A 94 9.65 3.11 0.29
C CYS A 94 10.28 3.15 1.69
N ARG A 95 10.12 2.07 2.47
CA ARG A 95 10.61 1.99 3.84
C ARG A 95 12.12 2.19 3.93
N VAL A 96 12.87 1.52 3.06
CA VAL A 96 14.35 1.60 3.05
C VAL A 96 14.79 2.95 2.47
N HIS A 97 14.38 3.28 1.26
CA HIS A 97 14.99 4.37 0.52
C HIS A 97 14.49 5.75 0.95
N LEU A 98 13.23 5.90 1.36
CA LEU A 98 12.78 7.19 1.89
C LEU A 98 13.44 7.50 3.23
N PHE A 99 13.67 6.49 4.08
CA PHE A 99 14.38 6.67 5.35
C PHE A 99 15.84 7.09 5.12
N ASP A 100 16.52 6.49 4.14
CA ASP A 100 17.87 6.90 3.74
C ASP A 100 17.90 8.35 3.25
N ILE A 101 16.96 8.75 2.39
CA ILE A 101 16.88 10.12 1.87
C ILE A 101 16.63 11.13 3.00
N VAL A 102 15.72 10.80 3.93
CA VAL A 102 15.46 11.62 5.12
C VAL A 102 16.70 11.77 5.98
N THR A 103 17.39 10.66 6.25
CA THR A 103 18.62 10.66 7.05
C THR A 103 19.71 11.49 6.38
N GLN A 104 19.88 11.34 5.07
CA GLN A 104 20.80 12.16 4.28
C GLN A 104 20.46 13.64 4.34
N TYR A 105 19.18 13.98 4.14
CA TYR A 105 18.73 15.36 4.18
C TYR A 105 19.02 16.02 5.53
N ARG A 106 18.62 15.39 6.64
CA ARG A 106 18.84 15.92 7.99
C ARG A 106 20.33 16.07 8.31
N ALA A 107 21.14 15.08 7.95
CA ALA A 107 22.60 15.15 8.18
C ALA A 107 23.29 16.25 7.35
N ILE A 108 22.75 16.60 6.18
CA ILE A 108 23.31 17.62 5.29
C ILE A 108 22.87 19.04 5.69
N PHE A 109 21.60 19.20 6.07
CA PHE A 109 20.95 20.50 6.24
C PHE A 109 20.63 20.87 7.70
N SER A 110 20.89 19.97 8.66
CA SER A 110 20.78 20.19 10.11
C SER A 110 19.38 20.57 10.61
N ASP A 111 18.33 20.04 9.97
CA ASP A 111 16.92 20.21 10.37
C ASP A 111 16.57 19.31 11.58
N ASP A 112 17.28 19.46 12.71
CA ASP A 112 17.16 18.57 13.88
C ASP A 112 15.98 18.91 14.82
N ASP A 113 15.24 20.01 14.63
CA ASP A 113 14.09 20.33 15.49
C ASP A 113 12.84 20.85 14.73
N PRO A 114 11.82 20.00 14.54
CA PRO A 114 10.52 20.38 13.97
C PRO A 114 9.74 21.41 14.80
N LEU A 115 10.04 21.52 16.10
CA LEU A 115 9.35 22.42 17.04
C LEU A 115 10.00 23.79 17.14
N ALA A 116 11.26 23.94 16.70
CA ALA A 116 11.97 25.23 16.71
C ALA A 116 11.34 26.26 15.75
N GLY A 117 10.69 25.81 14.68
CA GLY A 117 10.07 26.70 13.66
C GLY A 117 8.70 27.28 14.01
N LEU A 118 8.07 26.85 15.11
CA LEU A 118 6.71 27.31 15.48
C LEU A 118 6.71 28.67 16.22
N GLY A 119 7.88 29.25 16.50
CA GLY A 119 8.01 30.47 17.30
C GLY A 119 8.75 31.64 16.65
N SER A 120 9.49 31.44 15.56
CA SER A 120 10.24 32.51 14.91
C SER A 120 9.88 32.67 13.43
N LYS A 121 9.69 33.92 12.99
CA LYS A 121 9.58 34.29 11.57
C LYS A 121 10.95 34.28 10.91
N ASP A 122 11.73 33.21 11.11
CA ASP A 122 13.08 33.10 10.56
C ASP A 122 13.08 32.35 9.21
N PRO A 123 14.10 32.58 8.36
CA PRO A 123 14.32 31.84 7.12
C PRO A 123 14.25 30.31 7.28
N ASP A 124 14.58 29.79 8.47
CA ASP A 124 14.55 28.37 8.82
C ASP A 124 13.15 27.73 8.70
N THR A 125 12.06 28.50 8.86
CA THR A 125 10.70 27.95 8.70
C THR A 125 10.38 27.59 7.25
N LEU A 126 10.89 28.38 6.30
CA LEU A 126 10.68 28.13 4.87
C LEU A 126 11.48 26.90 4.41
N ASP A 127 12.69 26.74 4.95
CA ASP A 127 13.56 25.60 4.64
C ASP A 127 12.99 24.28 5.19
N ALA A 128 12.45 24.29 6.41
CA ALA A 128 11.72 23.14 6.96
C ALA A 128 10.48 22.81 6.12
N ALA A 129 9.76 23.82 5.63
CA ALA A 129 8.58 23.62 4.78
C ALA A 129 8.92 22.90 3.46
N ILE A 130 10.09 23.13 2.86
CA ILE A 130 10.55 22.42 1.65
C ILE A 130 10.64 20.92 1.92
N PHE A 131 11.26 20.55 3.05
CA PHE A 131 11.41 19.15 3.45
C PHE A 131 10.06 18.48 3.71
N TYR A 132 9.22 19.07 4.56
CA TYR A 132 7.93 18.49 4.91
C TYR A 132 6.99 18.41 3.71
N SER A 133 6.97 19.44 2.85
CA SER A 133 6.19 19.39 1.60
C SER A 133 6.62 18.22 0.72
N TRP A 134 7.93 17.94 0.62
CA TRP A 134 8.43 16.80 -0.15
C TRP A 134 8.02 15.48 0.50
N ILE A 135 8.17 15.32 1.82
CA ILE A 135 7.74 14.12 2.55
C ILE A 135 6.25 13.85 2.36
N THR A 136 5.41 14.89 2.50
CA THR A 136 3.97 14.78 2.25
C THR A 136 3.68 14.32 0.82
N SER A 137 4.42 14.80 -0.19
CA SER A 137 4.25 14.32 -1.56
C SER A 137 4.63 12.84 -1.73
N GLN A 138 5.69 12.37 -1.06
CA GLN A 138 6.10 10.96 -1.12
C GLN A 138 5.08 10.05 -0.44
N VAL A 139 4.58 10.46 0.73
CA VAL A 139 3.52 9.73 1.45
C VAL A 139 2.23 9.69 0.63
N THR A 140 1.83 10.79 0.01
CA THR A 140 0.62 10.86 -0.83
C THR A 140 0.74 9.89 -2.00
N ARG A 141 1.86 9.90 -2.72
CA ARG A 141 2.11 8.95 -3.81
C ARG A 141 2.11 7.49 -3.35
N PHE A 142 2.71 7.20 -2.20
CA PHE A 142 2.66 5.85 -1.64
C PHE A 142 1.22 5.41 -1.35
N LEU A 143 0.40 6.28 -0.76
CA LEU A 143 -1.01 6.03 -0.48
C LEU A 143 -1.84 5.81 -1.76
N GLU A 144 -1.54 6.51 -2.85
CA GLU A 144 -2.15 6.30 -4.17
C GLU A 144 -1.79 4.93 -4.76
N ILE A 145 -0.53 4.51 -4.66
CA ILE A 145 -0.10 3.18 -5.11
C ILE A 145 -0.83 2.09 -4.30
N VAL A 146 -0.89 2.24 -2.98
CA VAL A 146 -1.62 1.31 -2.10
C VAL A 146 -3.09 1.21 -2.52
N GLU A 147 -3.77 2.33 -2.75
CA GLU A 147 -5.18 2.34 -3.16
C GLU A 147 -5.41 1.68 -4.51
N ARG A 148 -4.59 2.01 -5.50
CA ARG A 148 -4.65 1.43 -6.84
C ARG A 148 -4.49 -0.08 -6.79
N ASP A 149 -3.45 -0.56 -6.11
CA ASP A 149 -3.15 -1.99 -6.05
C ASP A 149 -4.19 -2.74 -5.22
N LEU A 150 -4.69 -2.16 -4.11
CA LEU A 150 -5.78 -2.73 -3.31
C LEU A 150 -7.12 -2.79 -4.04
N SER A 151 -7.34 -1.91 -5.02
CA SER A 151 -8.55 -1.90 -5.84
C SER A 151 -8.54 -3.00 -6.91
N SER A 152 -7.35 -3.54 -7.25
CA SER A 152 -7.21 -4.74 -8.05
C SER A 152 -7.56 -5.98 -7.22
N GLU A 153 -7.96 -7.09 -7.86
CA GLU A 153 -8.11 -8.37 -7.17
C GLU A 153 -6.75 -8.84 -6.62
N LEU A 154 -6.49 -8.55 -5.35
CA LEU A 154 -5.30 -9.02 -4.65
C LEU A 154 -5.40 -10.54 -4.46
N SER A 155 -4.55 -11.27 -5.17
CA SER A 155 -4.38 -12.72 -5.05
C SER A 155 -3.80 -13.16 -3.70
N GLY A 156 -3.12 -12.25 -2.98
CA GLY A 156 -2.39 -12.55 -1.76
C GLY A 156 -3.09 -12.16 -0.44
N ARG A 157 -2.30 -12.25 0.65
CA ARG A 157 -2.72 -12.02 2.03
C ARG A 157 -2.80 -10.54 2.40
N LEU A 158 -4.02 -10.01 2.50
CA LEU A 158 -4.25 -8.59 2.83
C LEU A 158 -3.61 -8.18 4.17
N ASP A 159 -3.63 -9.07 5.15
CA ASP A 159 -3.10 -8.85 6.51
C ASP A 159 -1.58 -8.72 6.55
N SER A 160 -0.89 -9.47 5.66
CA SER A 160 0.57 -9.39 5.54
C SER A 160 0.98 -8.01 5.02
N VAL A 161 0.33 -7.54 3.95
CA VAL A 161 0.59 -6.21 3.38
C VAL A 161 0.21 -5.12 4.37
N LEU A 162 -0.94 -5.23 5.04
CA LEU A 162 -1.37 -4.29 6.06
C LEU A 162 -0.31 -4.15 7.16
N SER A 163 0.22 -5.27 7.66
CA SER A 163 1.24 -5.28 8.70
C SER A 163 2.52 -4.57 8.25
N GLN A 164 2.97 -4.81 7.01
CA GLN A 164 4.15 -4.14 6.43
C GLN A 164 3.92 -2.63 6.28
N CYS A 165 2.76 -2.22 5.77
CA CYS A 165 2.39 -0.81 5.64
C CYS A 165 2.31 -0.12 7.01
N MET A 166 1.75 -0.77 8.02
CA MET A 166 1.65 -0.25 9.38
C MET A 166 3.02 -0.12 10.04
N TYR A 167 3.91 -1.11 9.84
CA TYR A 167 5.29 -1.03 10.30
C TYR A 167 6.06 0.12 9.63
N PHE A 168 5.89 0.29 8.32
CA PHE A 168 6.46 1.42 7.59
C PHE A 168 5.94 2.76 8.15
N GLY A 169 4.62 2.92 8.31
CA GLY A 169 4.04 4.13 8.89
C GLY A 169 4.51 4.43 10.32
N LEU A 170 4.69 3.38 11.16
CA LEU A 170 5.26 3.53 12.50
C LEU A 170 6.73 3.97 12.44
N SER A 171 7.52 3.47 11.49
CA SER A 171 8.90 3.92 11.34
C SER A 171 8.98 5.40 10.95
N PHE A 172 8.03 5.87 10.13
CA PHE A 172 7.92 7.26 9.68
C PHE A 172 7.28 8.21 10.71
N SER A 173 6.58 7.69 11.73
CA SER A 173 6.07 8.54 12.82
C SER A 173 7.21 9.20 13.61
N ARG A 174 8.39 8.57 13.66
CA ARG A 174 9.60 9.11 14.32
C ARG A 174 10.14 10.37 13.65
N ILE A 175 9.80 10.60 12.38
CA ILE A 175 10.21 11.78 11.63
C ILE A 175 9.06 12.79 11.47
N GLY A 176 7.94 12.57 12.16
CA GLY A 176 6.76 13.45 12.14
C GLY A 176 5.76 13.17 11.02
N ALA A 177 5.86 12.04 10.32
CA ALA A 177 5.03 11.71 9.16
C ALA A 177 4.22 10.41 9.37
N ASP A 178 3.34 10.38 10.39
CA ASP A 178 2.48 9.21 10.63
C ASP A 178 1.27 9.20 9.69
N PHE A 179 1.23 8.24 8.77
CA PHE A 179 0.15 8.06 7.79
C PHE A 179 -0.69 6.78 8.03
N ARG A 180 -0.49 6.08 9.16
CA ARG A 180 -1.24 4.86 9.49
C ARG A 180 -2.76 5.04 9.50
N PRO A 181 -3.34 6.16 10.01
CA PRO A 181 -4.78 6.37 9.94
C PRO A 181 -5.34 6.41 8.51
N LEU A 182 -4.55 6.91 7.55
CA LEU A 182 -4.92 6.98 6.14
C LEU A 182 -4.88 5.60 5.48
N LEU A 183 -3.91 4.76 5.85
CA LEU A 183 -3.85 3.36 5.43
C LEU A 183 -5.05 2.56 5.93
N ALA A 184 -5.43 2.73 7.19
CA ALA A 184 -6.54 1.99 7.79
C ALA A 184 -7.82 2.09 6.96
N ARG A 185 -8.16 3.29 6.48
CA ARG A 185 -9.34 3.52 5.62
C ARG A 185 -9.27 2.76 4.29
N LYS A 186 -8.10 2.72 3.65
CA LYS A 186 -7.90 2.04 2.36
C LYS A 186 -8.01 0.52 2.51
N PHE A 187 -7.39 -0.05 3.54
CA PHE A 187 -7.48 -1.49 3.83
C PHE A 187 -8.87 -1.92 4.28
N GLN A 188 -9.62 -1.06 4.99
CA GLN A 188 -11.02 -1.29 5.32
C GLN A 188 -11.88 -1.46 4.07
N ALA A 189 -11.77 -0.53 3.12
CA ALA A 189 -12.50 -0.60 1.85
C ALA A 189 -12.14 -1.89 1.07
N ALA A 190 -10.85 -2.23 1.00
CA ALA A 190 -10.39 -3.45 0.35
C ALA A 190 -10.93 -4.72 1.02
N ALA A 191 -10.94 -4.78 2.36
CA ALA A 191 -11.46 -5.93 3.11
C ALA A 191 -12.97 -6.15 2.87
N VAL A 192 -13.76 -5.08 2.88
CA VAL A 192 -15.20 -5.16 2.60
C VAL A 192 -15.46 -5.58 1.16
N ASN A 193 -14.73 -5.04 0.19
CA ASN A 193 -14.89 -5.41 -1.21
C ASN A 193 -14.55 -6.89 -1.43
N ARG A 194 -13.46 -7.40 -0.83
CA ARG A 194 -13.13 -8.82 -0.87
C ARG A 194 -14.22 -9.69 -0.25
N PHE A 195 -14.74 -9.29 0.91
CA PHE A 195 -15.83 -10.00 1.58
C PHE A 195 -17.10 -10.02 0.71
N ARG A 196 -17.48 -8.87 0.14
CA ARG A 196 -18.61 -8.74 -0.78
C ARG A 196 -18.46 -9.67 -1.99
N SER A 197 -17.30 -9.67 -2.64
CA SER A 197 -17.06 -10.54 -3.80
C SER A 197 -17.05 -12.03 -3.43
N ALA A 198 -16.49 -12.40 -2.27
CA ALA A 198 -16.50 -13.77 -1.80
C ALA A 198 -17.92 -14.29 -1.51
N ILE A 199 -18.74 -13.47 -0.84
CA ILE A 199 -20.14 -13.79 -0.56
C ILE A 199 -20.97 -13.83 -1.85
N GLY A 200 -20.77 -12.87 -2.77
CA GLY A 200 -21.41 -12.87 -4.08
C GLY A 200 -21.15 -14.14 -4.87
N ARG A 201 -19.88 -14.54 -5.01
CA ARG A 201 -19.48 -15.80 -5.66
C ARG A 201 -20.08 -17.03 -4.98
N ALA A 202 -20.20 -17.02 -3.66
CA ALA A 202 -20.86 -18.10 -2.92
C ALA A 202 -22.35 -18.21 -3.29
N GLY A 203 -23.05 -17.07 -3.38
CA GLY A 203 -24.46 -17.01 -3.79
C GLY A 203 -24.66 -17.45 -5.25
N ASP A 204 -23.83 -16.98 -6.17
CA ASP A 204 -23.90 -17.36 -7.59
C ASP A 204 -23.72 -18.87 -7.76
N ARG A 205 -22.68 -19.43 -7.13
CA ARG A 205 -22.39 -20.87 -7.16
C ARG A 205 -23.51 -21.69 -6.52
N PHE A 206 -24.10 -21.21 -5.43
CA PHE A 206 -25.27 -21.85 -4.82
C PHE A 206 -26.43 -21.92 -5.81
N ASN A 207 -26.73 -20.81 -6.49
CA ASN A 207 -27.81 -20.74 -7.47
C ASN A 207 -27.57 -21.68 -8.66
N GLU A 208 -26.34 -21.73 -9.19
CA GLU A 208 -25.92 -22.68 -10.23
C GLU A 208 -26.14 -24.13 -9.80
N MET A 209 -25.68 -24.50 -8.61
CA MET A 209 -25.84 -25.86 -8.08
C MET A 209 -27.31 -26.25 -7.89
N MET A 210 -28.15 -25.31 -7.46
CA MET A 210 -29.59 -25.54 -7.27
C MET A 210 -30.31 -25.91 -8.58
N HIS A 211 -29.82 -25.46 -9.75
CA HIS A 211 -30.40 -25.83 -11.04
C HIS A 211 -30.23 -27.32 -11.38
N SER A 212 -29.10 -27.93 -10.99
CA SER A 212 -28.83 -29.36 -11.18
C SER A 212 -29.20 -30.23 -9.99
N PHE A 213 -29.51 -29.61 -8.84
CA PHE A 213 -29.76 -30.34 -7.60
C PHE A 213 -31.04 -31.17 -7.70
N THR A 214 -30.91 -32.47 -7.45
CA THR A 214 -32.05 -33.38 -7.25
C THR A 214 -32.05 -33.82 -5.80
N LEU A 215 -33.20 -33.69 -5.14
CA LEU A 215 -33.37 -34.17 -3.78
C LEU A 215 -33.49 -35.70 -3.85
N THR A 216 -32.35 -36.38 -3.95
CA THR A 216 -32.30 -37.84 -3.91
C THR A 216 -32.62 -38.24 -2.46
N THR A 217 -33.49 -39.22 -2.28
CA THR A 217 -33.77 -39.80 -0.95
C THR A 217 -32.56 -40.60 -0.48
N LEU A 218 -31.50 -39.91 -0.05
CA LEU A 218 -30.43 -40.56 0.69
C LEU A 218 -30.98 -41.01 2.05
N PRO A 219 -30.51 -42.14 2.60
CA PRO A 219 -30.81 -42.49 3.98
C PRO A 219 -30.40 -41.34 4.89
N SER A 220 -31.30 -40.94 5.79
CA SER A 220 -31.06 -39.79 6.66
C SER A 220 -29.78 -39.97 7.47
N MET A 221 -28.92 -38.95 7.40
CA MET A 221 -27.70 -38.83 8.20
C MET A 221 -27.99 -38.26 9.59
N ALA A 222 -29.26 -37.97 9.92
CA ALA A 222 -29.66 -37.43 11.23
C ALA A 222 -29.14 -38.24 12.44
N PRO A 223 -29.16 -39.59 12.44
CA PRO A 223 -28.62 -40.36 13.57
C PRO A 223 -27.10 -40.19 13.75
N ALA A 224 -26.36 -40.18 12.64
CA ALA A 224 -24.91 -39.96 12.66
C ALA A 224 -24.56 -38.51 13.04
N ALA A 225 -25.32 -37.54 12.54
CA ALA A 225 -25.19 -36.13 12.86
C ALA A 225 -25.43 -35.85 14.36
N MET A 226 -26.46 -36.47 14.95
CA MET A 226 -26.74 -36.37 16.39
C MET A 226 -25.59 -36.94 17.21
N LEU A 227 -25.10 -38.13 16.86
CA LEU A 227 -23.98 -38.78 17.55
C LEU A 227 -22.71 -37.91 17.48
N MET A 228 -22.38 -37.37 16.30
CA MET A 228 -21.23 -36.48 16.12
C MET A 228 -21.38 -35.15 16.86
N SER A 229 -22.60 -34.59 16.96
CA SER A 229 -22.85 -33.39 17.76
C SER A 229 -22.65 -33.62 19.27
N THR A 230 -22.96 -34.83 19.76
CA THR A 230 -22.75 -35.18 21.17
C THR A 230 -21.29 -35.48 21.49
N LEU A 231 -20.50 -35.93 20.51
CA LEU A 231 -19.07 -36.20 20.64
C LEU A 231 -18.21 -34.93 20.50
N THR A 232 -18.74 -33.90 19.83
CA THR A 232 -18.08 -32.60 19.65
C THR A 232 -18.48 -31.65 20.78
N THR A 233 -18.15 -32.02 22.01
CA THR A 233 -18.28 -31.11 23.16
C THR A 233 -17.13 -30.10 23.14
N GLN A 234 -17.54 -28.82 23.14
CA GLN A 234 -16.77 -27.61 23.49
C GLN A 234 -16.09 -26.79 22.37
N GLU A 235 -16.43 -25.48 22.41
CA GLU A 235 -15.76 -24.29 21.85
C GLU A 235 -15.60 -24.13 20.33
N ASN A 236 -15.66 -25.19 19.53
CA ASN A 236 -15.59 -25.07 18.07
C ASN A 236 -16.98 -25.03 17.44
N VAL A 237 -17.42 -23.83 17.02
CA VAL A 237 -18.61 -23.63 16.17
C VAL A 237 -18.35 -24.27 14.80
N GLN A 238 -18.64 -25.58 14.67
CA GLN A 238 -18.53 -26.30 13.41
C GLN A 238 -19.87 -26.27 12.64
N PRO A 239 -19.85 -26.37 11.29
CA PRO A 239 -21.06 -26.50 10.50
C PRO A 239 -21.88 -27.74 10.94
N PRO A 240 -23.22 -27.65 11.02
CA PRO A 240 -24.06 -28.80 11.35
C PRO A 240 -23.92 -29.94 10.34
N PHE A 241 -23.75 -31.17 10.82
CA PHE A 241 -23.62 -32.37 9.97
C PHE A 241 -24.87 -32.64 9.10
N SER A 242 -26.05 -32.13 9.50
CA SER A 242 -27.27 -32.20 8.69
C SER A 242 -27.17 -31.45 7.36
N LEU A 243 -26.25 -30.49 7.22
CA LEU A 243 -26.00 -29.80 5.96
C LEU A 243 -25.45 -30.72 4.87
N LEU A 244 -24.85 -31.87 5.23
CA LEU A 244 -24.31 -32.82 4.26
C LEU A 244 -25.39 -33.46 3.38
N GLU A 245 -26.64 -33.50 3.84
CA GLU A 245 -27.79 -33.94 3.04
C GLU A 245 -28.13 -32.93 1.92
N PHE A 246 -27.63 -31.69 2.02
CA PHE A 246 -27.91 -30.58 1.12
C PHE A 246 -26.60 -30.01 0.56
N GLU A 247 -26.04 -30.66 -0.46
CA GLU A 247 -24.76 -30.28 -1.06
C GLU A 247 -24.66 -28.78 -1.42
N PRO A 248 -25.64 -28.14 -2.11
CA PRO A 248 -25.55 -26.72 -2.41
C PRO A 248 -25.40 -25.86 -1.14
N LEU A 249 -26.17 -26.16 -0.10
CA LEU A 249 -26.19 -25.40 1.14
C LEU A 249 -24.91 -25.61 1.97
N SER A 250 -24.37 -26.83 2.01
CA SER A 250 -23.10 -27.10 2.69
C SER A 250 -21.93 -26.36 2.01
N GLN A 251 -21.90 -26.34 0.69
CA GLN A 251 -20.88 -25.61 -0.06
C GLN A 251 -21.00 -24.09 0.12
N TYR A 252 -22.22 -23.55 0.13
CA TYR A 252 -22.46 -22.13 0.46
C TYR A 252 -21.98 -21.80 1.88
N CYS A 253 -22.33 -22.62 2.87
CA CYS A 253 -21.91 -22.41 4.26
C CYS A 253 -20.37 -22.38 4.39
N ASN A 254 -19.68 -23.32 3.76
CA ASN A 254 -18.22 -23.36 3.74
C ASN A 254 -17.60 -22.12 3.09
N ALA A 255 -18.20 -21.63 2.00
CA ALA A 255 -17.74 -20.42 1.33
C ALA A 255 -17.93 -19.16 2.21
N VAL A 256 -19.06 -19.06 2.93
CA VAL A 256 -19.29 -17.97 3.91
C VAL A 256 -18.26 -18.03 5.04
N LEU A 257 -17.98 -19.21 5.59
CA LEU A 257 -16.96 -19.39 6.62
C LEU A 257 -15.55 -19.01 6.12
N SER A 258 -15.23 -19.38 4.88
CA SER A 258 -13.98 -18.99 4.23
C SER A 258 -13.87 -17.46 4.11
N ALA A 259 -14.94 -16.78 3.70
CA ALA A 259 -14.98 -15.31 3.63
C ALA A 259 -14.77 -14.66 5.01
N PHE A 260 -15.37 -15.21 6.06
CA PHE A 260 -15.13 -14.72 7.44
C PHE A 260 -13.71 -14.99 7.94
N ASN A 261 -13.12 -16.14 7.58
CA ASN A 261 -11.74 -16.46 7.93
C ASN A 261 -10.75 -15.46 7.32
N GLU A 262 -10.98 -15.04 6.07
CA GLU A 262 -10.19 -13.98 5.43
C GLU A 262 -10.42 -12.62 6.10
N LEU A 263 -11.68 -12.25 6.35
CA LEU A 263 -12.04 -10.97 6.98
C LEU A 263 -11.44 -10.84 8.38
N ARG A 264 -11.38 -11.93 9.15
CA ARG A 264 -10.86 -11.97 10.53
C ARG A 264 -9.47 -11.34 10.66
N LEU A 265 -8.60 -11.54 9.68
CA LEU A 265 -7.22 -11.05 9.73
C LEU A 265 -7.12 -9.52 9.58
N CYS A 266 -8.20 -8.87 9.12
CA CYS A 266 -8.32 -7.41 8.99
C CYS A 266 -9.58 -6.88 9.70
N ALA A 267 -10.11 -7.65 10.67
CA ALA A 267 -11.39 -7.33 11.30
C ALA A 267 -11.28 -6.04 12.13
N CYS A 268 -12.14 -5.08 11.81
CA CYS A 268 -12.32 -3.88 12.62
C CYS A 268 -13.82 -3.55 12.76
N LEU A 269 -14.16 -2.90 13.87
CA LEU A 269 -15.55 -2.63 14.25
C LEU A 269 -16.31 -1.83 13.19
N SER A 270 -15.62 -1.01 12.40
CA SER A 270 -16.21 -0.25 11.29
C SER A 270 -16.81 -1.14 10.19
N LEU A 271 -16.33 -2.37 10.02
CA LEU A 271 -16.82 -3.26 8.95
C LEU A 271 -18.08 -4.04 9.36
N VAL A 272 -18.42 -4.09 10.65
CA VAL A 272 -19.50 -4.95 11.18
C VAL A 272 -20.82 -4.68 10.48
N ARG A 273 -21.19 -3.41 10.32
CA ARG A 273 -22.46 -3.02 9.69
C ARG A 273 -22.51 -3.47 8.23
N GLU A 274 -21.47 -3.15 7.46
CA GLU A 274 -21.44 -3.46 6.02
C GLU A 274 -21.37 -4.96 5.77
N SER A 275 -20.52 -5.68 6.50
CA SER A 275 -20.44 -7.15 6.41
C SER A 275 -21.75 -7.83 6.78
N THR A 276 -22.46 -7.32 7.81
CA THR A 276 -23.79 -7.83 8.19
C THR A 276 -24.81 -7.63 7.07
N LEU A 277 -24.85 -6.45 6.46
CA LEU A 277 -25.76 -6.17 5.36
C LEU A 277 -25.48 -7.02 4.12
N ILE A 278 -24.20 -7.24 3.79
CA ILE A 278 -23.78 -8.13 2.70
C ILE A 278 -24.27 -9.57 2.97
N LEU A 279 -24.07 -10.06 4.19
CA LEU A 279 -24.47 -11.42 4.55
C LEU A 279 -26.00 -11.58 4.58
N ASP A 280 -26.73 -10.64 5.17
CA ASP A 280 -28.21 -10.65 5.21
C ASP A 280 -28.80 -10.70 3.80
N ALA A 281 -28.30 -9.85 2.89
CA ALA A 281 -28.74 -9.86 1.50
C ALA A 281 -28.49 -11.21 0.82
N SER A 282 -27.30 -11.79 1.03
CA SER A 282 -26.94 -13.11 0.47
C SER A 282 -27.80 -14.24 1.03
N LEU A 283 -28.04 -14.25 2.34
CA LEU A 283 -28.89 -15.26 2.99
C LEU A 283 -30.34 -15.17 2.50
N ARG A 284 -30.89 -13.96 2.35
CA ARG A 284 -32.23 -13.76 1.78
C ARG A 284 -32.32 -14.26 0.35
N ALA A 285 -31.29 -14.03 -0.48
CA ALA A 285 -31.24 -14.54 -1.84
C ALA A 285 -31.23 -16.08 -1.88
N VAL A 286 -30.40 -16.71 -1.04
CA VAL A 286 -30.37 -18.18 -0.89
C VAL A 286 -31.73 -18.73 -0.47
N VAL A 287 -32.39 -18.13 0.53
CA VAL A 287 -33.74 -18.53 0.97
C VAL A 287 -34.75 -18.39 -0.16
N ALA A 288 -34.72 -17.29 -0.92
CA ALA A 288 -35.61 -17.09 -2.06
C ALA A 288 -35.42 -18.18 -3.13
N THR A 289 -34.17 -18.55 -3.45
CA THR A 289 -33.86 -19.65 -4.39
C THR A 289 -34.40 -21.00 -3.88
N ILE A 290 -34.28 -21.29 -2.59
CA ILE A 290 -34.83 -22.52 -1.99
C ILE A 290 -36.36 -22.55 -2.10
N VAL A 291 -37.03 -21.43 -1.77
CA VAL A 291 -38.50 -21.32 -1.88
C VAL A 291 -38.95 -21.49 -3.34
N ALA A 292 -38.26 -20.86 -4.29
CA ALA A 292 -38.54 -21.00 -5.72
C ALA A 292 -38.41 -22.45 -6.20
N TYR A 293 -37.38 -23.16 -5.75
CA TYR A 293 -37.16 -24.56 -6.07
C TYR A 293 -38.30 -25.48 -5.58
N HIS A 294 -38.79 -25.26 -4.36
CA HIS A 294 -39.91 -26.05 -3.81
C HIS A 294 -41.25 -25.69 -4.45
N THR A 295 -41.52 -24.40 -4.68
CA THR A 295 -42.77 -23.96 -5.32
C THR A 295 -42.86 -24.38 -6.80
N GLY A 296 -41.75 -24.33 -7.54
CA GLY A 296 -41.67 -24.80 -8.93
C GLY A 296 -41.81 -26.32 -9.12
N ARG A 297 -41.55 -27.12 -8.07
CA ARG A 297 -41.86 -28.56 -8.05
C ARG A 297 -43.32 -28.87 -7.70
N GLY A 298 -43.99 -27.97 -6.97
CA GLY A 298 -45.41 -28.12 -6.60
C GLY A 298 -46.36 -28.08 -7.79
N THR A 299 -45.97 -27.44 -8.90
CA THR A 299 -46.77 -27.33 -10.14
C THR A 299 -46.60 -28.49 -11.13
N LYS A 300 -45.67 -29.42 -10.87
CA LYS A 300 -45.40 -30.60 -11.72
C LYS A 300 -45.88 -31.93 -11.10
N ARG A 301 -46.77 -31.87 -10.11
CA ARG A 301 -47.44 -33.04 -9.53
C ARG A 301 -48.93 -33.00 -9.79
#